data_AF-A0A3N5I770-F1
#
_entry.id   AF-A0A3N5I770-F1
#
_cell.length_a   1.000
_cell.length_b   1.000
_cell.length_c   1.000
_cell.angle_alpha   90.00
_cell.angle_beta   90.00
_cell.angle_gamma   90.00
#
_symmetry.space_group_name_H-M   'P 1'
#
loop_
_entity.id
_entity.type
_entity.pdbx_description
1 polymer ?
#
loop_
_entity_poly.entity_id
_entity_poly.type
_entity_poly.pdbx_seq_one_letter_code
_entity_poly.pdbx_strand_id
1 'polypeptide(L)'
;MATDEITQKVSDRYARAASTGEQMCCPTNYDMASLQSFIPDEVLKISYGCGTPAGLKTVSPGETVLDIGSGGGIDCFEASRLVGPAGHVIGIDMTDTMLDIARKNAPIVAANLGYTSSNVEFRKGMADAIPVNDGTVDLIISNCVINLAPDKRKVFREMFRVAKVGGRFTISDIVADQPVPQYLVHDADKWGDCLSGALTLSDYIAGMAGAGFLGIHLIKFSPWQVIDSIYFFSVTLTGYKLPASSYQSDIRYATLRGPFSRVVDELGTTHLRGIPQPITPDAVCLLSQAPLASHFVLSSDPLWLDRADDRWTAVYPVDAPCAWQGHFAMLAGPFAEAADDDHHVYRRGEPVEICSKTLTVLETDGYAPHFAIINRAGQNVSGGAVTCAPNGACC
;
A
#
# COMPACT_ATOMS: atom_id res chain seq x y z
N MET A 1 3.20 -20.59 -18.21
CA MET A 1 3.21 -19.71 -19.41
C MET A 1 4.55 -18.98 -19.45
N ALA A 2 5.08 -18.69 -20.63
CA ALA A 2 6.30 -17.88 -20.75
C ALA A 2 5.98 -16.41 -20.38
N THR A 3 6.98 -15.68 -19.87
CA THR A 3 6.87 -14.25 -19.50
C THR A 3 6.31 -13.37 -20.62
N ASP A 4 6.78 -13.59 -21.85
CA ASP A 4 6.35 -12.82 -23.03
C ASP A 4 4.90 -13.12 -23.40
N GLU A 5 4.45 -14.36 -23.18
CA GLU A 5 3.07 -14.78 -23.44
C GLU A 5 2.08 -14.12 -22.47
N ILE A 6 2.44 -14.00 -21.18
CA ILE A 6 1.63 -13.29 -20.18
C ILE A 6 1.52 -11.81 -20.56
N THR A 7 2.65 -11.18 -20.87
CA THR A 7 2.72 -9.76 -21.23
C THR A 7 1.84 -9.44 -22.44
N GLN A 8 1.94 -10.24 -23.50
CA GLN A 8 1.14 -10.05 -24.71
C GLN A 8 -0.35 -10.23 -24.43
N LYS A 9 -0.76 -11.27 -23.69
CA LYS A 9 -2.19 -11.51 -23.37
C LYS A 9 -2.79 -10.39 -22.53
N VAL A 10 -2.04 -9.86 -21.57
CA VAL A 10 -2.47 -8.69 -20.79
C VAL A 10 -2.64 -7.49 -21.72
N SER A 11 -1.63 -7.16 -22.53
CA SER A 11 -1.69 -6.05 -23.49
C SER A 11 -2.91 -6.16 -24.43
N ASP A 12 -3.14 -7.34 -25.01
CA ASP A 12 -4.25 -7.58 -25.94
C ASP A 12 -5.61 -7.41 -25.26
N ARG A 13 -5.76 -7.88 -24.01
CA ARG A 13 -7.00 -7.73 -23.23
C ARG A 13 -7.30 -6.26 -22.96
N TYR A 14 -6.32 -5.49 -22.50
CA TYR A 14 -6.52 -4.06 -22.20
C TYR A 14 -6.76 -3.22 -23.47
N ALA A 15 -6.07 -3.53 -24.56
CA ALA A 15 -6.33 -2.91 -25.87
C ALA A 15 -7.76 -3.19 -26.37
N ARG A 16 -8.22 -4.44 -26.21
CA ARG A 16 -9.59 -4.84 -26.53
C ARG A 16 -10.59 -4.11 -25.64
N ALA A 17 -10.38 -4.11 -24.32
CA ALA A 17 -11.29 -3.46 -23.38
C ALA A 17 -11.48 -1.98 -23.74
N ALA A 18 -10.40 -1.25 -24.01
CA ALA A 18 -10.46 0.15 -24.44
C ALA A 18 -11.29 0.37 -25.72
N SER A 19 -11.32 -0.63 -26.61
CA SER A 19 -12.04 -0.56 -27.88
C SER A 19 -13.50 -0.98 -27.76
N THR A 20 -13.82 -1.91 -26.85
CA THR A 20 -15.14 -2.54 -26.72
C THR A 20 -15.96 -2.01 -25.55
N GLY A 21 -15.34 -1.32 -24.59
CA GLY A 21 -15.98 -0.93 -23.33
C GLY A 21 -16.19 -2.09 -22.35
N GLU A 22 -15.44 -3.19 -22.51
CA GLU A 22 -15.46 -4.34 -21.58
C GLU A 22 -15.15 -3.86 -20.15
N GLN A 23 -16.04 -4.13 -19.19
CA GLN A 23 -15.82 -3.77 -17.78
C GLN A 23 -14.82 -4.72 -17.13
N MET A 24 -13.77 -4.15 -16.54
CA MET A 24 -12.80 -4.88 -15.74
C MET A 24 -13.25 -4.87 -14.27
N CYS A 25 -13.18 -6.03 -13.60
CA CYS A 25 -13.74 -6.18 -12.27
C CYS A 25 -12.84 -5.48 -11.24
N CYS A 26 -13.32 -4.36 -10.71
CA CYS A 26 -12.54 -3.52 -9.80
C CYS A 26 -13.43 -3.02 -8.65
N PRO A 27 -12.98 -3.12 -7.39
CA PRO A 27 -13.85 -2.95 -6.22
C PRO A 27 -14.25 -1.51 -5.90
N THR A 28 -13.60 -0.48 -6.48
CA THR A 28 -13.92 0.91 -6.12
C THR A 28 -14.03 1.88 -7.29
N ASN A 29 -14.88 2.90 -7.13
CA ASN A 29 -15.24 3.89 -8.13
C ASN A 29 -14.61 5.26 -7.81
N TYR A 30 -14.28 6.01 -8.86
CA TYR A 30 -13.90 7.41 -8.77
C TYR A 30 -15.10 8.30 -8.39
N ASP A 31 -14.83 9.42 -7.72
CA ASP A 31 -15.78 10.53 -7.69
C ASP A 31 -15.75 11.24 -9.05
N MET A 32 -16.60 10.76 -9.96
CA MET A 32 -16.64 11.22 -11.34
C MET A 32 -17.06 12.69 -11.47
N ALA A 33 -17.79 13.24 -10.50
CA ALA A 33 -18.33 14.60 -10.60
C ALA A 33 -17.22 15.65 -10.63
N SER A 34 -16.16 15.47 -9.82
CA SER A 34 -14.99 16.35 -9.84
C SER A 34 -14.18 16.18 -11.13
N LEU A 35 -13.96 14.93 -11.56
CA LEU A 35 -13.11 14.63 -12.71
C LEU A 35 -13.70 15.11 -14.05
N GLN A 36 -15.02 15.04 -14.21
CA GLN A 36 -15.74 15.50 -15.42
C GLN A 36 -15.54 17.00 -15.70
N SER A 37 -15.16 17.79 -14.70
CA SER A 37 -14.96 19.23 -14.89
C SER A 37 -13.72 19.57 -15.73
N PHE A 38 -12.75 18.66 -15.85
CA PHE A 38 -11.51 18.91 -16.59
C PHE A 38 -11.00 17.72 -17.43
N ILE A 39 -11.47 16.49 -17.18
CA ILE A 39 -11.10 15.30 -17.96
C ILE A 39 -12.17 15.00 -19.02
N PRO A 40 -11.80 14.84 -20.31
CA PRO A 40 -12.72 14.43 -21.37
C PRO A 40 -13.39 13.07 -21.14
N ASP A 41 -14.67 12.95 -21.52
CA ASP A 41 -15.49 11.73 -21.36
C ASP A 41 -14.86 10.47 -21.97
N GLU A 42 -14.10 10.60 -23.06
CA GLU A 42 -13.45 9.44 -23.70
C GLU A 42 -12.40 8.78 -22.79
N VAL A 43 -11.73 9.55 -21.94
CA VAL A 43 -10.78 9.03 -20.94
C VAL A 43 -11.52 8.38 -19.77
N LEU A 44 -12.62 9.01 -19.33
CA LEU A 44 -13.42 8.54 -18.20
C LEU A 44 -14.09 7.18 -18.46
N LYS A 45 -14.44 6.88 -19.72
CA LYS A 45 -15.13 5.63 -20.12
C LYS A 45 -14.23 4.40 -20.19
N ILE A 46 -12.91 4.58 -20.21
CA ILE A 46 -11.92 3.51 -20.41
C ILE A 46 -11.00 3.32 -19.18
N SER A 47 -11.45 3.76 -18.01
CA SER A 47 -10.72 3.57 -16.75
C SER A 47 -10.98 2.19 -16.16
N TYR A 48 -9.91 1.43 -15.91
CA TYR A 48 -9.95 0.03 -15.46
C TYR A 48 -9.23 -0.22 -14.12
N GLY A 49 -9.04 0.83 -13.31
CA GLY A 49 -8.35 0.73 -12.02
C GLY A 49 -9.22 0.16 -10.89
N CYS A 50 -8.60 -0.45 -9.88
CA CYS A 50 -9.27 -1.03 -8.71
C CYS A 50 -9.78 0.00 -7.69
N GLY A 51 -9.51 1.29 -7.93
CA GLY A 51 -10.08 2.40 -7.18
C GLY A 51 -9.63 3.79 -7.58
N THR A 52 -10.04 4.80 -6.82
CA THR A 52 -9.31 6.06 -6.76
C THR A 52 -7.96 5.77 -6.09
N PRO A 53 -6.80 6.06 -6.70
CA PRO A 53 -5.53 5.86 -6.02
C PRO A 53 -5.53 6.68 -4.74
N ALA A 54 -5.48 6.02 -3.58
CA ALA A 54 -5.38 6.75 -2.30
C ALA A 54 -4.10 7.62 -2.28
N GLY A 55 -3.13 7.31 -3.14
CA GLY A 55 -1.93 8.09 -3.41
C GLY A 55 -2.17 9.53 -3.87
N LEU A 56 -3.27 9.81 -4.57
CA LEU A 56 -3.58 11.17 -5.02
C LEU A 56 -3.78 12.12 -3.83
N LYS A 57 -4.30 11.64 -2.70
CA LYS A 57 -4.45 12.45 -1.48
C LYS A 57 -3.11 12.87 -0.86
N THR A 58 -2.02 12.19 -1.24
CA THR A 58 -0.68 12.50 -0.74
C THR A 58 0.10 13.42 -1.67
N VAL A 59 -0.38 13.67 -2.89
CA VAL A 59 0.30 14.52 -3.89
C VAL A 59 0.46 15.94 -3.34
N SER A 60 1.66 16.50 -3.48
CA SER A 60 1.96 17.88 -3.12
C SER A 60 2.20 18.76 -4.36
N PRO A 61 1.87 20.06 -4.31
CA PRO A 61 2.18 20.99 -5.40
C PRO A 61 3.67 20.99 -5.76
N GLY A 62 3.98 21.02 -7.06
CA GLY A 62 5.35 21.04 -7.58
C GLY A 62 6.06 19.68 -7.64
N GLU A 63 5.45 18.60 -7.15
CA GLU A 63 6.05 17.27 -7.22
C GLU A 63 6.14 16.73 -8.65
N THR A 64 7.11 15.84 -8.87
CA THR A 64 7.15 14.93 -10.00
C THR A 64 6.49 13.60 -9.63
N VAL A 65 5.38 13.27 -10.28
CA VAL A 65 4.62 12.03 -10.06
C VAL A 65 4.85 11.06 -11.21
N LEU A 66 5.08 9.79 -10.91
CA LEU A 66 5.10 8.69 -11.89
C LEU A 66 3.88 7.81 -11.67
N ASP A 67 3.12 7.56 -12.72
CA ASP A 67 2.00 6.61 -12.76
C ASP A 67 2.38 5.37 -13.58
N ILE A 68 2.39 4.21 -12.93
CA ILE A 68 2.75 2.92 -13.54
C ILE A 68 1.50 2.21 -14.02
N GLY A 69 1.40 2.05 -15.35
CA GLY A 69 0.23 1.51 -16.05
C GLY A 69 -0.87 2.56 -16.17
N SER A 70 -0.53 3.72 -16.72
CA SER A 70 -1.38 4.91 -16.73
C SER A 70 -2.66 4.78 -17.57
N GLY A 71 -2.75 3.77 -18.43
CA GLY A 71 -3.88 3.58 -19.34
C GLY A 71 -4.16 4.84 -20.16
N GLY A 72 -5.45 5.21 -20.25
CA GLY A 72 -5.90 6.45 -20.89
C GLY A 72 -5.55 7.75 -20.15
N GLY A 73 -4.89 7.67 -18.99
CA GLY A 73 -4.30 8.81 -18.29
C GLY A 73 -5.15 9.44 -17.19
N ILE A 74 -6.25 8.81 -16.75
CA ILE A 74 -7.16 9.39 -15.73
C ILE A 74 -6.44 9.81 -14.45
N ASP A 75 -5.59 8.92 -13.90
CA ASP A 75 -4.83 9.17 -12.68
C ASP A 75 -3.73 10.21 -12.90
N CYS A 76 -3.09 10.18 -14.07
CA CYS A 76 -2.14 11.22 -14.49
C CYS A 76 -2.77 12.61 -14.56
N PHE A 77 -4.00 12.72 -15.08
CA PHE A 77 -4.70 14.00 -15.22
C PHE A 77 -5.19 14.55 -13.87
N GLU A 78 -5.65 13.69 -12.98
CA GLU A 78 -5.98 14.10 -11.62
C GLU A 78 -4.70 14.49 -10.84
N ALA A 79 -3.60 13.75 -10.99
CA ALA A 79 -2.30 14.13 -10.43
C ALA A 79 -1.83 15.48 -10.98
N SER A 80 -2.02 15.75 -12.27
CA SER A 80 -1.67 17.03 -12.92
C SER A 80 -2.34 18.23 -12.24
N ARG A 81 -3.64 18.09 -11.92
CA ARG A 81 -4.41 19.10 -11.19
C ARG A 81 -3.86 19.35 -9.78
N LEU A 82 -3.42 18.29 -9.10
CA LEU A 82 -2.94 18.34 -7.72
C LEU A 82 -1.51 18.89 -7.61
N VAL A 83 -0.60 18.49 -8.51
CA VAL A 83 0.77 19.03 -8.53
C VAL A 83 0.80 20.47 -9.05
N GLY A 84 -0.21 20.90 -9.80
CA GLY A 84 -0.30 22.23 -10.36
C GLY A 84 0.68 22.46 -11.54
N PRO A 85 0.67 23.66 -12.14
CA PRO A 85 1.41 23.94 -13.38
C PRO A 85 2.93 23.90 -13.24
N ALA A 86 3.46 23.98 -12.00
CA ALA A 86 4.89 23.88 -11.71
C ALA A 86 5.36 22.43 -11.45
N GLY A 87 4.43 21.51 -11.19
CA GLY A 87 4.74 20.10 -11.03
C GLY A 87 4.76 19.37 -12.37
N HIS A 88 5.06 18.07 -12.32
CA HIS A 88 5.19 17.25 -13.52
C HIS A 88 4.63 15.86 -13.29
N VAL A 89 3.97 15.29 -14.30
CA VAL A 89 3.42 13.94 -14.22
C VAL A 89 3.90 13.12 -15.40
N ILE A 90 4.38 11.92 -15.12
CA ILE A 90 4.83 10.96 -16.12
C ILE A 90 3.94 9.73 -16.01
N GLY A 91 3.17 9.43 -17.06
CA GLY A 91 2.45 8.17 -17.20
C GLY A 91 3.24 7.18 -18.04
N ILE A 92 3.34 5.93 -17.60
CA ILE A 92 3.88 4.84 -18.42
C ILE A 92 2.83 3.78 -18.69
N ASP A 93 2.76 3.31 -19.94
CA ASP A 93 1.89 2.19 -20.32
C ASP A 93 2.57 1.36 -21.43
N MET A 94 2.21 0.08 -21.52
CA MET A 94 2.74 -0.81 -22.57
C MET A 94 1.95 -0.70 -23.88
N THR A 95 0.71 -0.22 -23.81
CA THR A 95 -0.31 -0.33 -24.88
C THR A 95 -0.37 0.95 -25.71
N ASP A 96 -0.13 0.85 -27.03
CA ASP A 96 -0.17 2.03 -27.91
C ASP A 96 -1.55 2.69 -27.95
N THR A 97 -2.64 1.90 -27.98
CA THR A 97 -4.02 2.40 -27.96
C THR A 97 -4.30 3.30 -26.76
N MET A 98 -3.83 2.92 -25.56
CA MET A 98 -4.01 3.68 -24.33
C MET A 98 -3.20 4.99 -24.38
N LEU A 99 -1.94 4.89 -24.80
CA LEU A 99 -1.05 6.05 -24.92
C LEU A 99 -1.55 7.05 -25.95
N ASP A 100 -2.13 6.61 -27.06
CA ASP A 100 -2.69 7.49 -28.08
C ASP A 100 -3.86 8.32 -27.54
N ILE A 101 -4.75 7.68 -26.77
CA ILE A 101 -5.86 8.36 -26.10
C ILE A 101 -5.30 9.34 -25.06
N ALA A 102 -4.37 8.91 -24.22
CA ALA A 102 -3.78 9.76 -23.18
C ALA A 102 -3.08 11.00 -23.77
N ARG A 103 -2.23 10.81 -24.78
CA ARG A 103 -1.49 11.88 -25.47
C ARG A 103 -2.43 12.86 -26.19
N LYS A 104 -3.49 12.37 -26.83
CA LYS A 104 -4.51 13.20 -27.46
C LYS A 104 -5.21 14.12 -26.46
N ASN A 105 -5.49 13.64 -25.25
CA ASN A 105 -6.24 14.38 -24.24
C ASN A 105 -5.39 15.26 -23.33
N ALA A 106 -4.09 15.00 -23.19
CA ALA A 106 -3.17 15.79 -22.37
C ALA A 106 -3.22 17.32 -22.61
N PRO A 107 -3.21 17.84 -23.86
CA PRO A 107 -3.33 19.28 -24.09
C PRO A 107 -4.73 19.83 -23.78
N ILE A 108 -5.79 19.02 -23.95
CA ILE A 108 -7.18 19.42 -23.64
C ILE A 108 -7.34 19.59 -22.13
N VAL A 109 -6.86 18.61 -21.36
CA VAL A 109 -6.85 18.65 -19.89
C VAL A 109 -6.08 19.87 -19.39
N ALA A 110 -4.89 20.12 -19.94
CA ALA A 110 -4.09 21.29 -19.56
C ALA A 110 -4.84 22.60 -19.79
N ALA A 111 -5.52 22.74 -20.94
CA ALA A 111 -6.35 23.91 -21.24
C ALA A 111 -7.55 24.03 -20.28
N ASN A 112 -8.23 22.93 -19.96
CA ASN A 112 -9.35 22.91 -19.01
C ASN A 112 -8.91 23.29 -17.58
N LEU A 113 -7.68 22.94 -17.20
CA LEU A 113 -7.06 23.33 -15.93
C LEU A 113 -6.48 24.76 -15.94
N GLY A 114 -6.51 25.45 -17.09
CA GLY A 114 -6.00 26.81 -17.25
C GLY A 114 -4.47 26.91 -17.35
N TYR A 115 -3.79 25.82 -17.73
CA TYR A 115 -2.33 25.78 -17.88
C TYR A 115 -1.91 26.24 -19.28
N THR A 116 -0.76 26.91 -19.38
CA THR A 116 -0.20 27.37 -20.67
C THR A 116 0.25 26.21 -21.56
N SER A 117 0.68 25.11 -20.96
CA SER A 117 1.10 23.88 -21.63
C SER A 117 0.79 22.68 -20.74
N SER A 118 0.70 21.49 -21.34
CA SER A 118 0.58 20.27 -20.56
C SER A 118 1.83 20.03 -19.72
N ASN A 119 1.63 19.70 -18.45
CA ASN A 119 2.67 19.24 -17.53
C ASN A 119 2.68 17.70 -17.39
N VAL A 120 1.92 17.00 -18.24
CA VAL A 120 1.82 15.54 -18.28
C VAL A 120 2.55 15.00 -19.50
N GLU A 121 3.35 13.95 -19.31
CA GLU A 121 4.04 13.23 -20.37
C GLU A 121 3.69 11.74 -20.32
N PHE A 122 3.41 11.12 -21.47
CA PHE A 122 3.11 9.69 -21.57
C PHE A 122 4.18 8.94 -22.37
N ARG A 123 4.84 7.98 -21.72
CA ARG A 123 5.93 7.18 -22.30
C ARG A 123 5.51 5.74 -22.48
N LYS A 124 5.93 5.13 -23.60
CA LYS A 124 5.79 3.69 -23.80
C LYS A 124 6.82 2.98 -22.93
N GLY A 125 6.39 2.07 -22.08
CA GLY A 125 7.29 1.39 -21.15
C GLY A 125 6.62 0.25 -20.40
N MET A 126 7.45 -0.61 -19.84
CA MET A 126 7.03 -1.72 -18.99
C MET A 126 7.26 -1.36 -17.52
N ALA A 127 6.42 -1.87 -16.62
CA ALA A 127 6.57 -1.66 -15.17
C ALA A 127 7.91 -2.20 -14.62
N ASP A 128 8.48 -3.21 -15.29
CA ASP A 128 9.76 -3.83 -14.93
C ASP A 128 10.96 -3.27 -15.73
N ALA A 129 10.74 -2.23 -16.54
CA ALA A 129 11.77 -1.49 -17.28
C ALA A 129 11.28 -0.05 -17.49
N ILE A 130 11.25 0.73 -16.41
CA ILE A 130 10.62 2.05 -16.35
C ILE A 130 11.50 3.05 -17.13
N PRO A 131 10.98 3.70 -18.20
CA PRO A 131 11.74 4.65 -19.03
C PRO A 131 11.85 6.04 -18.38
N VAL A 132 12.30 6.08 -17.12
CA VAL A 132 12.51 7.27 -16.30
C VAL A 132 13.88 7.19 -15.66
N ASN A 133 14.55 8.33 -15.51
CA ASN A 133 15.88 8.40 -14.93
C ASN A 133 15.87 8.06 -13.43
N ASP A 134 17.03 7.65 -12.93
CA ASP A 134 17.24 7.34 -11.52
C ASP A 134 17.02 8.59 -10.65
N GLY A 135 16.32 8.43 -9.53
CA GLY A 135 16.22 9.48 -8.52
C GLY A 135 15.53 10.77 -9.00
N THR A 136 14.55 10.69 -9.90
CA THR A 136 13.85 11.88 -10.42
C THR A 136 12.38 11.99 -10.01
N VAL A 137 11.82 10.98 -9.35
CA VAL A 137 10.38 10.93 -9.00
C VAL A 137 10.17 11.18 -7.51
N ASP A 138 9.27 12.09 -7.14
CA ASP A 138 8.90 12.37 -5.74
C ASP A 138 7.86 11.36 -5.24
N LEU A 139 6.85 11.06 -6.08
CA LEU A 139 5.77 10.13 -5.77
C LEU A 139 5.55 9.13 -6.91
N ILE A 140 5.55 7.84 -6.59
CA ILE A 140 5.14 6.78 -7.52
C ILE A 140 3.72 6.35 -7.15
N ILE A 141 2.82 6.33 -8.11
CA ILE A 141 1.48 5.76 -7.98
C ILE A 141 1.30 4.58 -8.95
N SER A 142 0.45 3.64 -8.58
CA SER A 142 0.01 2.56 -9.45
C SER A 142 -1.29 1.97 -8.92
N ASN A 143 -2.10 1.45 -9.82
CA ASN A 143 -3.44 0.99 -9.54
C ASN A 143 -3.73 -0.33 -10.28
N CYS A 144 -3.56 -1.46 -9.59
CA CYS A 144 -3.78 -2.81 -10.12
C CYS A 144 -2.99 -3.15 -11.38
N VAL A 145 -1.69 -2.84 -11.38
CA VAL A 145 -0.78 -3.11 -12.51
C VAL A 145 0.37 -4.04 -12.13
N ILE A 146 0.86 -3.97 -10.89
CA ILE A 146 2.06 -4.74 -10.50
C ILE A 146 1.76 -6.24 -10.53
N ASN A 147 0.54 -6.66 -10.20
CA ASN A 147 0.10 -8.05 -10.35
C ASN A 147 0.21 -8.60 -11.77
N LEU A 148 0.07 -7.75 -12.78
CA LEU A 148 0.15 -8.12 -14.19
C LEU A 148 1.61 -8.38 -14.63
N ALA A 149 2.58 -7.84 -13.90
CA ALA A 149 3.99 -8.01 -14.20
C ALA A 149 4.46 -9.44 -13.87
N PRO A 150 5.15 -10.11 -14.81
CA PRO A 150 5.73 -11.43 -14.56
C PRO A 150 6.83 -11.42 -13.48
N ASP A 151 7.74 -10.43 -13.51
CA ASP A 151 8.79 -10.26 -12.49
C ASP A 151 8.53 -9.04 -11.60
N LYS A 152 7.74 -9.25 -10.55
CA LYS A 152 7.36 -8.22 -9.57
C LYS A 152 8.54 -7.68 -8.79
N ARG A 153 9.55 -8.51 -8.52
CA ARG A 153 10.76 -8.07 -7.80
C ARG A 153 11.53 -7.06 -8.65
N LYS A 154 11.53 -7.22 -9.98
CA LYS A 154 12.13 -6.24 -10.89
C LYS A 154 11.34 -4.93 -10.91
N VAL A 155 9.99 -4.99 -10.90
CA VAL A 155 9.14 -3.79 -10.76
C VAL A 155 9.48 -3.03 -9.48
N PHE A 156 9.57 -3.70 -8.32
CA PHE A 156 9.92 -3.04 -7.06
C PHE A 156 11.32 -2.39 -7.09
N ARG A 157 12.31 -3.03 -7.73
CA ARG A 157 13.64 -2.44 -7.93
C ARG A 157 13.61 -1.21 -8.85
N GLU A 158 12.84 -1.25 -9.92
CA GLU A 158 12.68 -0.11 -10.83
C GLU A 158 12.00 1.06 -10.14
N MET A 159 10.96 0.81 -9.35
CA MET A 159 10.34 1.82 -8.50
C MET A 159 11.36 2.47 -7.56
N PHE A 160 12.17 1.66 -6.87
CA PHE A 160 13.19 2.19 -5.97
C PHE A 160 14.26 3.00 -6.72
N ARG A 161 14.63 2.56 -7.94
CA ARG A 161 15.61 3.25 -8.79
C ARG A 161 15.15 4.66 -9.15
N VAL A 162 13.92 4.80 -9.66
CA VAL A 162 13.39 6.09 -10.14
C VAL A 162 12.97 7.03 -9.02
N ALA A 163 12.63 6.51 -7.83
CA ALA A 163 12.32 7.32 -6.66
C ALA A 163 13.53 8.17 -6.24
N LYS A 164 13.29 9.47 -6.00
CA LYS A 164 14.22 10.35 -5.29
C LYS A 164 14.48 9.82 -3.89
N VAL A 165 15.63 10.19 -3.34
CA VAL A 165 15.83 10.10 -1.89
C VAL A 165 14.84 11.06 -1.21
N GLY A 166 14.12 10.56 -0.20
CA GLY A 166 12.96 11.23 0.40
C GLY A 166 11.64 11.02 -0.38
N GLY A 167 11.70 10.42 -1.57
CA GLY A 167 10.52 10.08 -2.35
C GLY A 167 9.75 8.91 -1.74
N ARG A 168 8.51 8.73 -2.20
CA ARG A 168 7.58 7.70 -1.70
C ARG A 168 6.83 7.02 -2.83
N PHE A 169 6.23 5.88 -2.53
CA PHE A 169 5.21 5.26 -3.39
C PHE A 169 3.87 5.26 -2.68
N THR A 170 2.77 5.24 -3.43
CA THR A 170 1.46 4.86 -2.92
C THR A 170 0.75 4.01 -3.97
N ILE A 171 0.60 2.72 -3.68
CA ILE A 171 0.14 1.73 -4.65
C ILE A 171 -1.09 1.02 -4.13
N SER A 172 -2.12 0.95 -4.97
CA SER A 172 -3.32 0.16 -4.76
C SER A 172 -3.23 -1.10 -5.61
N ASP A 173 -3.34 -2.27 -4.99
CA ASP A 173 -3.29 -3.55 -5.72
C ASP A 173 -4.12 -4.62 -5.00
N ILE A 174 -4.38 -5.73 -5.69
CA ILE A 174 -4.99 -6.92 -5.11
C ILE A 174 -3.90 -7.77 -4.45
N VAL A 175 -4.15 -8.28 -3.26
CA VAL A 175 -3.31 -9.30 -2.63
C VAL A 175 -4.19 -10.45 -2.14
N ALA A 176 -3.57 -11.58 -1.86
CA ALA A 176 -4.21 -12.75 -1.29
C ALA A 176 -3.80 -12.96 0.17
N ASP A 177 -4.64 -13.64 0.94
CA ASP A 177 -4.31 -14.09 2.30
C ASP A 177 -3.39 -15.33 2.32
N GLN A 178 -3.28 -16.02 1.20
CA GLN A 178 -2.46 -17.22 1.02
C GLN A 178 -1.92 -17.33 -0.42
N PRO A 179 -0.86 -18.13 -0.66
CA PRO A 179 -0.28 -18.26 -1.99
C PRO A 179 -1.29 -18.71 -3.04
N VAL A 180 -1.33 -18.03 -4.19
CA VAL A 180 -2.20 -18.38 -5.31
C VAL A 180 -1.76 -19.72 -5.92
N PRO A 181 -2.64 -20.73 -6.03
CA PRO A 181 -2.30 -22.06 -6.52
C PRO A 181 -2.00 -22.06 -8.02
N GLN A 182 -1.18 -23.02 -8.46
CA GLN A 182 -0.65 -23.08 -9.83
C GLN A 182 -1.72 -23.10 -10.93
N TYR A 183 -2.89 -23.70 -10.68
CA TYR A 183 -3.97 -23.70 -11.68
C TYR A 183 -4.55 -22.30 -11.91
N LEU A 184 -4.66 -21.45 -10.88
CA LEU A 184 -5.04 -20.05 -11.04
C LEU A 184 -3.90 -19.25 -11.68
N VAL A 185 -2.65 -19.50 -11.29
CA VAL A 185 -1.47 -18.88 -11.94
C VAL A 185 -1.39 -19.20 -13.44
N HIS A 186 -2.00 -20.29 -13.90
CA HIS A 186 -2.05 -20.65 -15.32
C HIS A 186 -3.35 -20.27 -16.02
N ASP A 187 -4.28 -19.61 -15.32
CA ASP A 187 -5.52 -19.08 -15.88
C ASP A 187 -5.27 -17.67 -16.44
N ALA A 188 -5.14 -17.60 -17.77
CA ALA A 188 -4.84 -16.36 -18.49
C ALA A 188 -5.96 -15.32 -18.40
N ASP A 189 -7.22 -15.73 -18.25
CA ASP A 189 -8.32 -14.80 -18.09
C ASP A 189 -8.17 -14.10 -16.75
N LYS A 190 -7.96 -14.85 -15.67
CA LYS A 190 -7.76 -14.28 -14.32
C LYS A 190 -6.47 -13.45 -14.16
N TRP A 191 -5.49 -13.55 -15.06
CA TRP A 191 -4.33 -12.65 -15.07
C TRP A 191 -4.74 -11.22 -15.33
N GLY A 192 -5.63 -10.99 -16.30
CA GLY A 192 -6.14 -9.66 -16.61
C GLY A 192 -7.01 -9.06 -15.51
N ASP A 193 -7.52 -9.88 -14.60
CA ASP A 193 -8.27 -9.43 -13.41
C ASP A 193 -7.36 -9.23 -12.19
N CYS A 194 -6.03 -9.21 -12.36
CA CYS A 194 -5.06 -9.05 -11.27
C CYS A 194 -5.09 -10.16 -10.19
N LEU A 195 -5.74 -11.30 -10.46
CA LEU A 195 -5.89 -12.40 -9.52
C LEU A 195 -4.75 -13.41 -9.63
N SER A 196 -4.48 -13.91 -10.84
CA SER A 196 -3.52 -15.00 -11.06
C SER A 196 -2.09 -14.61 -10.68
N GLY A 197 -1.78 -13.33 -10.81
CA GLY A 197 -0.50 -12.77 -10.45
C GLY A 197 -0.41 -12.27 -9.01
N ALA A 198 -1.48 -12.29 -8.22
CA ALA A 198 -1.51 -11.71 -6.89
C ALA A 198 -0.48 -12.38 -5.96
N LEU A 199 0.23 -11.56 -5.20
CA LEU A 199 1.09 -12.03 -4.11
C LEU A 199 0.29 -12.10 -2.80
N THR A 200 0.85 -12.81 -1.82
CA THR A 200 0.39 -12.63 -0.44
C THR A 200 0.73 -11.22 0.03
N LEU A 201 0.00 -10.69 1.01
CA LEU A 201 0.34 -9.40 1.61
C LEU A 201 1.79 -9.39 2.14
N SER A 202 2.22 -10.49 2.76
CA SER A 202 3.59 -10.66 3.26
C SER A 202 4.62 -10.58 2.13
N ASP A 203 4.45 -11.34 1.05
CA ASP A 203 5.38 -11.34 -0.09
C ASP A 203 5.43 -10.00 -0.81
N TYR A 204 4.30 -9.30 -0.92
CA TYR A 204 4.21 -7.99 -1.55
C TYR A 204 5.01 -6.95 -0.76
N ILE A 205 4.80 -6.87 0.57
CA ILE A 205 5.56 -5.98 1.45
C ILE A 205 7.04 -6.37 1.49
N ALA A 206 7.35 -7.66 1.57
CA ALA A 206 8.73 -8.16 1.56
C ALA A 206 9.46 -7.81 0.25
N GLY A 207 8.76 -7.84 -0.89
CA GLY A 207 9.30 -7.41 -2.18
C GLY A 207 9.67 -5.92 -2.20
N MET A 208 8.81 -5.06 -1.64
CA MET A 208 9.07 -3.62 -1.50
C MET A 208 10.22 -3.34 -0.53
N ALA A 209 10.23 -3.99 0.64
CA ALA A 209 11.29 -3.87 1.63
C ALA A 209 12.64 -4.35 1.06
N GLY A 210 12.64 -5.47 0.34
CA GLY A 210 13.82 -6.02 -0.33
C GLY A 210 14.38 -5.15 -1.46
N ALA A 211 13.56 -4.27 -2.04
CA ALA A 211 14.03 -3.25 -2.98
C ALA A 211 14.69 -2.04 -2.28
N GLY A 212 14.45 -1.85 -0.98
CA GLY A 212 15.04 -0.80 -0.16
C GLY A 212 14.04 0.21 0.41
N PHE A 213 12.74 0.07 0.16
CA PHE A 213 11.74 0.94 0.77
C PHE A 213 11.59 0.63 2.27
N LEU A 214 11.32 1.67 3.06
CA LEU A 214 11.07 1.62 4.50
C LEU A 214 9.83 2.44 4.84
N GLY A 215 9.37 2.36 6.09
CA GLY A 215 8.11 2.92 6.57
C GLY A 215 6.89 2.34 5.85
N ILE A 216 6.93 1.06 5.43
CA ILE A 216 5.86 0.48 4.61
C ILE A 216 4.63 0.24 5.47
N HIS A 217 3.50 0.86 5.12
CA HIS A 217 2.26 0.77 5.89
C HIS A 217 0.99 0.85 5.03
N LEU A 218 -0.10 0.38 5.63
CA LEU A 218 -1.45 0.40 5.09
C LEU A 218 -2.07 1.79 5.16
N ILE A 219 -2.64 2.22 4.04
CA ILE A 219 -3.49 3.42 3.93
C ILE A 219 -4.97 3.02 3.86
N LYS A 220 -5.27 1.95 3.12
CA LYS A 220 -6.63 1.49 2.91
C LYS A 220 -6.65 -0.01 2.69
N PHE A 221 -7.65 -0.67 3.26
CA PHE A 221 -7.96 -2.07 3.04
C PHE A 221 -9.42 -2.22 2.62
N SER A 222 -9.71 -3.14 1.69
CA SER A 222 -11.07 -3.46 1.27
C SER A 222 -11.16 -4.91 0.81
N PRO A 223 -12.02 -5.75 1.42
CA PRO A 223 -12.29 -7.10 0.92
C PRO A 223 -12.79 -7.07 -0.53
N TRP A 224 -12.47 -8.09 -1.32
CA TRP A 224 -12.89 -8.15 -2.72
C TRP A 224 -13.63 -9.44 -3.09
N GLN A 225 -12.92 -10.57 -3.22
CA GLN A 225 -13.53 -11.81 -3.67
C GLN A 225 -12.90 -13.04 -3.04
N VAL A 226 -13.63 -14.15 -3.06
CA VAL A 226 -13.16 -15.45 -2.59
C VAL A 226 -13.22 -16.45 -3.72
N ILE A 227 -12.10 -17.11 -4.02
CA ILE A 227 -12.02 -18.19 -5.00
C ILE A 227 -11.38 -19.38 -4.30
N ASP A 228 -12.09 -20.52 -4.25
CA ASP A 228 -11.56 -21.76 -3.67
C ASP A 228 -10.95 -21.58 -2.27
N SER A 229 -11.62 -20.79 -1.42
CA SER A 229 -11.20 -20.41 -0.06
C SER A 229 -9.96 -19.49 0.03
N ILE A 230 -9.50 -18.94 -1.09
CA ILE A 230 -8.49 -17.88 -1.13
C ILE A 230 -9.20 -16.53 -1.08
N TYR A 231 -8.83 -15.70 -0.10
CA TYR A 231 -9.41 -14.39 0.09
C TYR A 231 -8.54 -13.36 -0.61
N PHE A 232 -9.10 -12.75 -1.64
CA PHE A 232 -8.50 -11.62 -2.33
C PHE A 232 -9.08 -10.32 -1.79
N PHE A 233 -8.20 -9.35 -1.58
CA PHE A 233 -8.57 -8.04 -1.05
C PHE A 233 -7.68 -6.97 -1.68
N SER A 234 -8.23 -5.77 -1.80
CA SER A 234 -7.48 -4.59 -2.21
C SER A 234 -6.78 -3.99 -1.01
N VAL A 235 -5.49 -3.74 -1.15
CA VAL A 235 -4.69 -2.93 -0.22
C VAL A 235 -4.19 -1.71 -0.93
N THR A 236 -4.12 -0.60 -0.21
CA THR A 236 -3.31 0.55 -0.61
C THR A 236 -2.19 0.71 0.38
N LEU A 237 -0.96 0.60 -0.10
CA LEU A 237 0.26 0.68 0.70
C LEU A 237 1.05 1.92 0.29
N THR A 238 1.76 2.50 1.25
CA THR A 238 2.78 3.52 0.98
C THR A 238 4.07 3.17 1.71
N GLY A 239 5.17 3.80 1.31
CA GLY A 239 6.49 3.65 1.89
C GLY A 239 7.48 4.60 1.23
N TYR A 240 8.67 4.71 1.82
CA TYR A 240 9.62 5.79 1.57
C TYR A 240 10.98 5.24 1.16
N LYS A 241 11.64 5.95 0.24
CA LYS A 241 13.08 5.79 -0.02
C LYS A 241 13.81 6.76 0.89
N LEU A 242 14.21 6.30 2.06
CA LEU A 242 14.86 7.16 3.04
C LEU A 242 16.31 7.47 2.65
N PRO A 243 16.83 8.66 2.99
CA PRO A 243 18.25 8.96 2.85
C PRO A 243 19.09 8.01 3.71
N ALA A 244 20.25 7.62 3.18
CA ALA A 244 21.31 7.10 4.05
C ALA A 244 21.69 8.20 5.06
N SER A 245 21.80 7.85 6.34
CA SER A 245 22.11 8.86 7.36
C SER A 245 23.45 9.55 7.08
N SER A 246 23.37 10.87 6.88
CA SER A 246 24.54 11.76 6.80
C SER A 246 24.48 12.86 7.86
N TYR A 247 23.39 12.92 8.65
CA TYR A 247 23.13 13.98 9.60
C TYR A 247 23.48 13.56 11.03
N GLN A 248 24.29 14.38 11.71
CA GLN A 248 24.46 14.28 13.16
C GLN A 248 23.20 14.85 13.83
N SER A 249 22.32 13.96 14.27
CA SER A 249 21.24 14.32 15.19
C SER A 249 21.71 14.14 16.63
N ASP A 250 21.30 15.04 17.52
CA ASP A 250 21.48 14.86 18.97
C ASP A 250 20.54 13.80 19.54
N ILE A 251 19.54 13.35 18.77
CA ILE A 251 18.63 12.27 19.14
C ILE A 251 19.42 10.96 19.25
N ARG A 252 19.27 10.27 20.38
CA ARG A 252 19.93 9.00 20.69
C ARG A 252 18.98 7.91 21.13
N TYR A 253 17.76 8.27 21.55
CA TYR A 253 16.78 7.34 22.10
C TYR A 253 15.44 7.48 21.41
N ALA A 254 14.73 6.36 21.32
CA ALA A 254 13.30 6.30 21.04
C ALA A 254 12.58 5.61 22.20
N THR A 255 11.46 6.20 22.62
CA THR A 255 10.56 5.57 23.58
C THR A 255 9.21 5.32 22.94
N LEU A 256 8.79 4.05 22.86
CA LEU A 256 7.49 3.68 22.31
C LEU A 256 6.38 4.17 23.24
N ARG A 257 5.43 4.93 22.68
CA ARG A 257 4.22 5.44 23.33
C ARG A 257 3.13 4.38 23.43
N GLY A 258 2.99 3.56 22.38
CA GLY A 258 1.94 2.56 22.19
C GLY A 258 1.11 2.80 20.91
N PRO A 259 -0.07 2.18 20.74
CA PRO A 259 -0.76 1.37 21.76
C PRO A 259 -0.18 -0.03 21.95
N PHE A 260 0.68 -0.50 21.04
CA PHE A 260 1.39 -1.77 21.16
C PHE A 260 2.23 -1.85 22.42
N SER A 261 2.30 -3.04 23.04
CA SER A 261 3.14 -3.29 24.21
C SER A 261 4.61 -3.46 23.82
N ARG A 262 4.86 -3.99 22.62
CA ARG A 262 6.17 -4.16 22.00
C ARG A 262 6.05 -4.04 20.48
N VAL A 263 7.05 -3.47 19.83
CA VAL A 263 7.20 -3.50 18.37
C VAL A 263 8.62 -3.84 17.96
N VAL A 264 8.77 -4.37 16.75
CA VAL A 264 10.06 -4.47 16.03
C VAL A 264 9.96 -3.59 14.80
N ASP A 265 10.86 -2.62 14.69
CA ASP A 265 10.94 -1.76 13.50
C ASP A 265 11.58 -2.51 12.31
N GLU A 266 11.54 -1.89 11.14
CA GLU A 266 12.06 -2.51 9.90
C GLU A 266 13.59 -2.61 9.86
N LEU A 267 14.29 -1.98 10.82
CA LEU A 267 15.73 -2.13 11.00
C LEU A 267 16.07 -3.25 12.01
N GLY A 268 15.05 -3.93 12.55
CA GLY A 268 15.20 -5.04 13.49
C GLY A 268 15.36 -4.62 14.95
N THR A 269 15.18 -3.34 15.28
CA THR A 269 15.26 -2.89 16.67
C THR A 269 13.94 -3.17 17.38
N THR A 270 14.03 -3.79 18.56
CA THR A 270 12.86 -4.03 19.43
C THR A 270 12.67 -2.86 20.38
N HIS A 271 11.44 -2.37 20.45
CA HIS A 271 11.04 -1.29 21.36
C HIS A 271 9.94 -1.79 22.30
N LEU A 272 10.14 -1.59 23.60
CA LEU A 272 9.14 -1.89 24.63
C LEU A 272 8.46 -0.59 25.05
N ARG A 273 7.14 -0.63 25.25
CA ARG A 273 6.37 0.58 25.58
C ARG A 273 6.87 1.22 26.88
N GLY A 274 7.14 2.52 26.81
CA GLY A 274 7.64 3.35 27.90
C GLY A 274 9.11 3.13 28.28
N ILE A 275 9.82 2.21 27.63
CA ILE A 275 11.23 1.95 27.88
C ILE A 275 12.06 2.66 26.80
N PRO A 276 12.97 3.58 27.15
CA PRO A 276 13.83 4.23 26.17
C PRO A 276 14.84 3.24 25.60
N GLN A 277 14.86 3.16 24.28
CA GLN A 277 15.75 2.30 23.51
C GLN A 277 16.77 3.16 22.76
N PRO A 278 18.09 2.92 22.91
CA PRO A 278 19.10 3.53 22.04
C PRO A 278 18.85 3.22 20.56
N ILE A 279 18.99 4.23 19.71
CA ILE A 279 18.74 4.13 18.26
C ILE A 279 19.88 4.70 17.42
N THR A 280 19.98 4.22 16.18
CA THR A 280 20.93 4.73 15.18
C THR A 280 20.37 5.96 14.45
N PRO A 281 21.21 6.74 13.76
CA PRO A 281 20.73 7.83 12.89
C PRO A 281 19.76 7.37 11.78
N ASP A 282 19.94 6.16 11.22
CA ASP A 282 19.00 5.60 10.25
C ASP A 282 17.63 5.33 10.90
N ALA A 283 17.62 4.81 12.13
CA ALA A 283 16.40 4.64 12.90
C ALA A 283 15.72 5.98 13.22
N VAL A 284 16.48 7.05 13.49
CA VAL A 284 15.90 8.41 13.63
C VAL A 284 15.16 8.82 12.35
N CYS A 285 15.74 8.55 11.18
CA CYS A 285 15.11 8.87 9.90
C CYS A 285 13.81 8.08 9.70
N LEU A 286 13.83 6.79 9.99
CA LEU A 286 12.67 5.89 9.89
C LEU A 286 11.56 6.28 10.87
N LEU A 287 11.89 6.38 12.16
CA LEU A 287 10.91 6.61 13.22
C LEU A 287 10.32 8.03 13.17
N SER A 288 10.97 8.96 12.47
CA SER A 288 10.43 10.31 12.20
C SER A 288 9.39 10.34 11.08
N GLN A 289 9.21 9.27 10.31
CA GLN A 289 8.21 9.22 9.24
C GLN A 289 6.82 8.87 9.75
N ALA A 290 5.78 9.32 9.07
CA ALA A 290 4.44 8.81 9.30
C ALA A 290 4.35 7.33 8.85
N PRO A 291 3.56 6.49 9.56
CA PRO A 291 2.86 6.77 10.81
C PRO A 291 3.73 6.51 12.04
N LEU A 292 4.96 6.01 11.90
CA LEU A 292 5.86 5.68 13.02
C LEU A 292 6.02 6.84 14.01
N ALA A 293 6.15 8.08 13.52
CA ALA A 293 6.37 9.27 14.32
C ALA A 293 5.32 9.48 15.44
N SER A 294 4.07 9.05 15.23
CA SER A 294 3.03 9.19 16.25
C SER A 294 3.24 8.22 17.42
N HIS A 295 3.92 7.09 17.19
CA HIS A 295 4.15 6.03 18.16
C HIS A 295 5.40 6.23 19.01
N PHE A 296 6.29 7.16 18.68
CA PHE A 296 7.56 7.33 19.41
C PHE A 296 7.72 8.72 19.99
N VAL A 297 8.43 8.80 21.12
CA VAL A 297 9.09 10.01 21.56
C VAL A 297 10.58 9.86 21.26
N LEU A 298 11.12 10.74 20.42
CA LEU A 298 12.54 10.76 20.09
C LEU A 298 13.25 11.79 20.99
N SER A 299 14.36 11.42 21.61
CA SER A 299 15.07 12.27 22.58
C SER A 299 16.58 12.08 22.57
N SER A 300 17.30 13.10 23.04
CA SER A 300 18.76 13.03 23.23
C SER A 300 19.14 12.21 24.47
N ASP A 301 18.34 12.30 25.54
CA ASP A 301 18.52 11.56 26.78
C ASP A 301 17.45 10.46 26.94
N PRO A 302 17.71 9.39 27.72
CA PRO A 302 16.72 8.35 27.98
C PRO A 302 15.47 8.93 28.66
N LEU A 303 14.31 8.69 28.06
CA LEU A 303 13.02 9.11 28.60
C LEU A 303 12.14 7.90 28.88
N TRP A 304 11.80 7.68 30.15
CA TRP A 304 10.83 6.66 30.55
C TRP A 304 9.42 7.23 30.52
N LEU A 305 8.45 6.43 30.05
CA LEU A 305 7.03 6.73 30.16
C LEU A 305 6.38 5.70 31.06
N ASP A 306 5.45 6.13 31.89
CA ASP A 306 4.58 5.26 32.68
C ASP A 306 3.11 5.62 32.43
N ARG A 307 2.21 4.93 33.13
CA ARG A 307 0.75 5.10 32.96
C ARG A 307 0.23 6.48 33.36
N ALA A 308 1.02 7.29 34.08
CA ALA A 308 0.65 8.64 34.47
C ALA A 308 1.09 9.69 33.45
N ASP A 309 1.93 9.34 32.48
CA ASP A 309 2.36 10.24 31.40
C ASP A 309 1.27 10.33 30.31
N ASP A 310 0.86 11.54 29.94
CA ASP A 310 -0.16 11.78 28.92
C ASP A 310 0.20 11.23 27.53
N ARG A 311 1.49 10.96 27.28
CA ARG A 311 1.97 10.38 26.02
C ARG A 311 1.87 8.86 26.01
N TRP A 312 1.66 8.21 27.16
CA TRP A 312 1.44 6.77 27.26
C TRP A 312 0.11 6.39 26.64
N THR A 313 0.12 5.51 25.65
CA THR A 313 -1.08 5.03 24.98
C THR A 313 -1.14 3.52 25.13
N ALA A 314 -2.24 3.01 25.67
CA ALA A 314 -2.49 1.57 25.76
C ALA A 314 -3.98 1.31 25.59
N VAL A 315 -4.32 0.19 24.97
CA VAL A 315 -5.70 -0.29 24.85
C VAL A 315 -5.74 -1.64 25.53
N TYR A 316 -6.35 -1.67 26.71
CA TYR A 316 -6.46 -2.91 27.48
C TYR A 316 -7.73 -3.65 27.07
N PRO A 317 -7.64 -4.96 26.86
CA PRO A 317 -8.78 -5.82 26.57
C PRO A 317 -9.72 -5.87 27.79
N VAL A 318 -11.02 -6.03 27.53
CA VAL A 318 -11.99 -6.27 28.59
C VAL A 318 -11.76 -7.66 29.18
N ASP A 319 -11.75 -7.76 30.50
CA ASP A 319 -11.69 -9.05 31.20
C ASP A 319 -13.04 -9.77 31.10
N ALA A 320 -13.26 -10.42 29.95
CA ALA A 320 -14.46 -11.17 29.63
C ALA A 320 -14.13 -12.40 28.74
N PRO A 321 -14.94 -13.47 28.80
CA PRO A 321 -14.82 -14.60 27.88
C PRO A 321 -14.90 -14.14 26.42
N CYS A 322 -14.15 -14.79 25.52
CA CYS A 322 -14.24 -14.54 24.08
C CYS A 322 -14.52 -15.81 23.30
N ALA A 323 -14.97 -15.64 22.06
CA ALA A 323 -15.21 -16.76 21.14
C ALA A 323 -14.53 -16.47 19.82
N TRP A 324 -14.07 -17.53 19.15
CA TRP A 324 -13.62 -17.43 17.77
C TRP A 324 -14.83 -17.29 16.84
N GLN A 325 -14.74 -16.31 15.92
CA GLN A 325 -15.84 -15.93 15.03
C GLN A 325 -15.47 -15.96 13.53
N GLY A 326 -14.37 -16.63 13.19
CA GLY A 326 -13.87 -16.71 11.81
C GLY A 326 -12.89 -15.61 11.42
N HIS A 327 -12.52 -14.72 12.35
CA HIS A 327 -11.69 -13.56 12.07
C HIS A 327 -10.19 -13.86 12.11
N PHE A 328 -9.47 -13.26 11.16
CA PHE A 328 -8.02 -13.24 11.11
C PHE A 328 -7.55 -11.79 11.00
N ALA A 329 -6.49 -11.45 11.72
CA ALA A 329 -5.81 -10.17 11.63
C ALA A 329 -4.45 -10.34 10.95
N MET A 330 -4.13 -9.42 10.04
CA MET A 330 -2.82 -9.30 9.42
C MET A 330 -2.26 -7.91 9.75
N LEU A 331 -1.09 -7.86 10.39
CA LEU A 331 -0.38 -6.60 10.58
C LEU A 331 0.11 -6.10 9.21
N ALA A 332 -0.33 -4.91 8.79
CA ALA A 332 -0.04 -4.34 7.48
C ALA A 332 0.94 -3.14 7.57
N GLY A 333 1.70 -3.06 8.67
CA GLY A 333 2.72 -2.05 8.93
C GLY A 333 2.28 -0.93 9.90
N PRO A 334 3.20 -0.04 10.29
CA PRO A 334 4.56 0.11 9.76
C PRO A 334 5.57 -0.90 10.32
N PHE A 335 5.24 -1.57 11.42
CA PHE A 335 6.16 -2.46 12.13
C PHE A 335 6.35 -3.80 11.43
N ALA A 336 7.55 -4.39 11.52
CA ALA A 336 7.81 -5.73 11.04
C ALA A 336 7.13 -6.79 11.92
N GLU A 337 7.04 -6.51 13.22
CA GLU A 337 6.34 -7.32 14.21
C GLU A 337 5.79 -6.41 15.32
N ALA A 338 4.62 -6.75 15.87
CA ALA A 338 4.04 -6.03 16.98
C ALA A 338 3.36 -6.98 17.97
N ALA A 339 3.27 -6.58 19.24
CA ALA A 339 2.54 -7.30 20.26
C ALA A 339 1.55 -6.37 20.99
N ASP A 340 0.41 -6.92 21.38
CA ASP A 340 -0.59 -6.23 22.18
C ASP A 340 -0.43 -6.54 23.68
N ASP A 341 -1.34 -6.01 24.49
CA ASP A 341 -1.35 -6.20 25.94
C ASP A 341 -1.86 -7.58 26.39
N ASP A 342 -2.42 -8.39 25.49
CA ASP A 342 -2.86 -9.77 25.71
C ASP A 342 -1.82 -10.80 25.26
N HIS A 343 -0.60 -10.35 24.93
CA HIS A 343 0.53 -11.16 24.47
C HIS A 343 0.37 -11.79 23.08
N HIS A 344 -0.60 -11.37 22.27
CA HIS A 344 -0.62 -11.78 20.87
C HIS A 344 0.57 -11.17 20.14
N VAL A 345 1.19 -11.93 19.24
CA VAL A 345 2.29 -11.46 18.39
C VAL A 345 1.82 -11.49 16.94
N TYR A 346 1.85 -10.33 16.30
CA TYR A 346 1.48 -10.14 14.91
C TYR A 346 2.73 -9.89 14.09
N ARG A 347 3.00 -10.77 13.12
CA ARG A 347 4.05 -10.56 12.11
C ARG A 347 3.45 -9.93 10.88
N ARG A 348 4.21 -9.05 10.25
CA ARG A 348 3.73 -8.27 9.12
C ARG A 348 3.31 -9.18 7.95
N GLY A 349 2.08 -9.01 7.50
CA GLY A 349 1.46 -9.75 6.40
C GLY A 349 1.05 -11.19 6.73
N GLU A 350 1.36 -11.70 7.91
CA GLU A 350 0.97 -13.05 8.33
C GLU A 350 -0.43 -13.03 8.98
N PRO A 351 -1.37 -13.88 8.52
CA PRO A 351 -2.70 -13.96 9.13
C PRO A 351 -2.64 -14.69 10.47
N VAL A 352 -3.16 -14.05 11.52
CA VAL A 352 -3.29 -14.60 12.87
C VAL A 352 -4.77 -14.74 13.22
N GLU A 353 -5.17 -15.92 13.70
CA GLU A 353 -6.53 -16.14 14.20
C GLU A 353 -6.79 -15.28 15.44
N ILE A 354 -7.93 -14.59 15.46
CA ILE A 354 -8.30 -13.70 16.57
C ILE A 354 -9.70 -14.02 17.09
N CYS A 355 -9.88 -13.94 18.41
CA CYS A 355 -11.20 -14.04 19.02
C CYS A 355 -11.93 -12.69 19.02
N SER A 356 -13.22 -12.70 19.37
CA SER A 356 -14.06 -11.50 19.43
C SER A 356 -13.51 -10.37 20.31
N LYS A 357 -12.78 -10.71 21.39
CA LYS A 357 -12.15 -9.74 22.29
C LYS A 357 -10.98 -9.02 21.61
N THR A 358 -10.08 -9.78 21.01
CA THR A 358 -8.94 -9.25 20.26
C THR A 358 -9.43 -8.40 19.07
N LEU A 359 -10.49 -8.84 18.38
CA LEU A 359 -11.11 -8.05 17.32
C LEU A 359 -11.52 -6.66 17.80
N THR A 360 -12.23 -6.56 18.93
CA THR A 360 -12.63 -5.27 19.52
C THR A 360 -11.44 -4.37 19.85
N VAL A 361 -10.33 -4.93 20.33
CA VAL A 361 -9.10 -4.16 20.59
C VAL A 361 -8.50 -3.64 19.28
N LEU A 362 -8.41 -4.51 18.26
CA LEU A 362 -7.82 -4.15 16.97
C LEU A 362 -8.67 -3.17 16.16
N GLU A 363 -9.97 -3.08 16.43
CA GLU A 363 -10.88 -2.10 15.82
C GLU A 363 -10.79 -0.69 16.43
N THR A 364 -10.05 -0.51 17.54
CA THR A 364 -9.83 0.82 18.11
C THR A 364 -8.94 1.69 17.24
N ASP A 365 -9.12 3.02 17.28
CA ASP A 365 -8.39 3.98 16.45
C ASP A 365 -6.85 3.84 16.51
N GLY A 366 -6.31 3.37 17.64
CA GLY A 366 -4.87 3.18 17.80
C GLY A 366 -4.31 1.94 17.08
N TYR A 367 -5.14 0.93 16.82
CA TYR A 367 -4.73 -0.32 16.16
C TYR A 367 -5.28 -0.41 14.74
N ALA A 368 -6.53 -0.02 14.50
CA ALA A 368 -7.25 -0.25 13.25
C ALA A 368 -6.50 0.20 11.98
N PRO A 369 -5.77 1.35 11.96
CA PRO A 369 -5.00 1.75 10.78
C PRO A 369 -3.88 0.78 10.37
N HIS A 370 -3.43 -0.08 11.29
CA HIS A 370 -2.30 -0.99 11.10
C HIS A 370 -2.70 -2.40 10.70
N PHE A 371 -3.99 -2.74 10.73
CA PHE A 371 -4.46 -4.11 10.52
C PHE A 371 -5.38 -4.25 9.31
N ALA A 372 -5.15 -5.31 8.54
CA ALA A 372 -6.11 -5.85 7.60
C ALA A 372 -6.84 -7.02 8.27
N ILE A 373 -8.16 -6.89 8.46
CA ILE A 373 -8.99 -7.90 9.13
C ILE A 373 -9.87 -8.59 8.09
N ILE A 374 -9.82 -9.92 8.05
CA ILE A 374 -10.66 -10.75 7.19
C ILE A 374 -11.52 -11.70 8.03
N ASN A 375 -12.65 -12.14 7.48
CA ASN A 375 -13.45 -13.20 8.06
C ASN A 375 -13.52 -14.40 7.09
N ARG A 376 -12.79 -15.48 7.40
CA ARG A 376 -12.72 -16.69 6.57
C ARG A 376 -13.95 -17.59 6.67
N ALA A 377 -14.85 -17.32 7.62
CA ALA A 377 -16.12 -18.05 7.70
C ALA A 377 -17.19 -17.41 6.80
N GLY A 378 -16.93 -16.23 6.21
CA GLY A 378 -17.88 -15.48 5.36
C GLY A 378 -19.08 -14.89 6.13
N GLN A 379 -19.31 -15.35 7.36
CA GLN A 379 -20.31 -14.91 8.32
C GLN A 379 -19.78 -15.21 9.73
N ASN A 380 -20.28 -14.51 10.74
CA ASN A 380 -19.92 -14.80 12.13
C ASN A 380 -20.35 -16.23 12.49
N VAL A 381 -19.37 -17.10 12.72
CA VAL A 381 -19.56 -18.44 13.28
C VAL A 381 -19.38 -18.36 14.79
N SER A 382 -20.09 -19.18 15.56
CA SER A 382 -19.88 -19.26 17.01
C SER A 382 -19.06 -20.51 17.33
N GLY A 383 -17.77 -20.34 17.60
CA GLY A 383 -17.00 -21.33 18.37
C GLY A 383 -17.46 -21.37 19.83
N GLY A 384 -17.08 -22.41 20.57
CA GLY A 384 -17.26 -22.43 22.03
C GLY A 384 -16.51 -21.29 22.71
N ALA A 385 -17.02 -20.81 23.85
CA ALA A 385 -16.32 -19.78 24.62
C ALA A 385 -14.97 -20.32 25.12
N VAL A 386 -13.90 -19.54 24.91
CA VAL A 386 -12.54 -19.84 25.35
C VAL A 386 -12.01 -18.71 26.23
N THR A 387 -11.10 -19.06 27.14
CA THR A 387 -10.30 -18.09 27.90
C THR A 387 -8.94 -18.00 27.23
N CYS A 388 -8.49 -16.80 26.85
CA CYS A 388 -7.17 -16.60 26.26
C CYS A 388 -6.09 -17.17 27.18
N ALA A 389 -5.16 -17.96 26.64
CA ALA A 389 -4.07 -18.48 27.44
C ALA A 389 -3.11 -17.34 27.85
N PRO A 390 -2.44 -17.41 29.02
CA PRO A 390 -1.52 -16.36 29.49
C PRO A 390 -0.33 -16.08 28.56
N ASN A 391 -0.10 -16.92 27.55
CA ASN A 391 0.97 -16.81 26.56
C ASN A 391 0.50 -16.19 25.23
N GLY A 392 -0.72 -15.64 25.15
CA GLY A 392 -1.25 -15.01 23.94
C GLY A 392 -1.67 -15.99 22.84
N ALA A 393 -1.71 -17.31 23.13
CA ALA A 393 -2.36 -18.26 22.24
C ALA A 393 -3.88 -18.07 22.37
N CYS A 394 -4.50 -17.49 21.33
CA CYS A 394 -5.93 -17.62 21.14
C CYS A 394 -6.21 -18.98 20.49
N CYS A 395 -7.02 -19.79 21.19
CA CYS A 395 -7.47 -21.15 20.83
C CYS A 395 -6.40 -22.26 20.95
#